data_AF-A0A844B6V2-F1
#
_entry.id   AF-A0A844B6V2-F1
#
_cell.length_a   1.000
_cell.length_b   1.000
_cell.length_c   1.000
_cell.angle_alpha   90.00
_cell.angle_beta   90.00
_cell.angle_gamma   90.00
#
_symmetry.space_group_name_H-M   'P 1'
#
loop_
_entity.id
_entity.type
_entity.pdbx_description
1 polymer ?
#
loop_
_entity_poly.entity_id
_entity_poly.type
_entity_poly.pdbx_seq_one_letter_code
_entity_poly.pdbx_strand_id
1 'polypeptide(L)' 'MIPKYPDIIVTLTGQDGNAFAILGRCRAAARDAGLSDDEIAAFMDEAMAGDYDHLLQTAMRWFEIR' A
#
# COMPACT_ATOMS: atom_id res chain seq x y z
N MET A 1 1.88 -14.53 5.50
CA MET A 1 0.85 -13.54 5.87
C MET A 1 0.02 -13.33 4.62
N ILE A 2 -1.31 -13.42 4.71
CA ILE A 2 -2.18 -13.20 3.55
C ILE A 2 -2.59 -11.72 3.60
N PRO A 3 -2.33 -10.92 2.56
CA PRO A 3 -2.77 -9.53 2.52
C PRO A 3 -4.30 -9.46 2.53
N LYS A 4 -4.85 -8.35 3.04
CA LYS A 4 -6.30 -8.10 3.09
C LYS A 4 -6.92 -8.14 1.68
N TYR A 5 -6.16 -7.66 0.68
CA TYR A 5 -6.53 -7.63 -0.73
C TYR A 5 -5.46 -8.33 -1.57
N PRO A 6 -5.50 -9.68 -1.67
CA PRO A 6 -4.51 -10.44 -2.45
C PRO A 6 -4.64 -10.22 -3.96
N ASP A 7 -5.81 -9.78 -4.43
CA ASP A 7 -6.04 -9.46 -5.85
C ASP A 7 -5.33 -8.16 -6.28
N ILE A 8 -4.89 -7.35 -5.33
CA ILE A 8 -4.24 -6.05 -5.58
C ILE A 8 -2.75 -6.24 -5.46
N ILE A 9 -2.09 -6.28 -6.61
CA ILE A 9 -0.65 -6.48 -6.68
C ILE A 9 0.03 -5.12 -6.82
N VAL A 10 0.82 -4.74 -5.83
CA VAL A 10 1.65 -3.53 -5.85
C VAL A 10 3.09 -3.94 -6.12
N THR A 11 3.61 -3.49 -7.26
CA THR A 11 5.04 -3.68 -7.57
C THR A 11 5.86 -2.62 -6.85
N LEU A 12 6.60 -3.04 -5.83
CA LEU A 12 7.54 -2.19 -5.11
C LEU A 12 8.94 -2.50 -5.61
N THR A 13 9.46 -1.64 -6.49
CA THR A 13 10.86 -1.77 -6.87
C THR A 13 11.69 -1.16 -5.74
N GLY A 14 12.73 -1.84 -5.25
CA GLY A 14 13.61 -1.31 -4.19
C GLY A 14 14.31 0.02 -4.53
N GLN A 15 14.05 0.58 -5.71
CA GLN A 15 14.46 1.90 -6.16
C GLN A 15 13.44 3.00 -5.85
N ASP A 16 12.23 2.67 -5.41
CA ASP A 16 11.19 3.61 -4.95
C ASP A 16 11.52 4.16 -3.55
N GLY A 17 12.79 4.52 -3.30
CA GLY A 17 13.36 4.87 -1.98
C GLY A 17 12.73 6.08 -1.26
N ASN A 18 11.55 6.51 -1.69
CA ASN A 18 10.71 7.51 -1.07
C ASN A 18 9.40 6.86 -0.59
N ALA A 19 9.11 6.96 0.71
CA ALA A 19 7.84 6.54 1.32
C ALA A 19 6.60 7.06 0.55
N PHE A 20 6.65 8.31 0.09
CA PHE A 20 5.59 8.91 -0.71
C PHE A 20 5.36 8.24 -2.07
N ALA A 21 6.41 7.73 -2.71
CA ALA A 21 6.29 7.01 -3.98
C ALA A 21 5.56 5.68 -3.77
N ILE A 22 5.89 4.96 -2.70
CA ILE A 22 5.22 3.71 -2.29
C ILE A 22 3.75 3.96 -1.99
N LEU A 23 3.43 4.97 -1.17
CA LEU A 23 2.04 5.37 -0.86
C LEU A 23 1.25 5.69 -2.14
N GLY A 24 1.85 6.45 -3.06
CA GLY A 24 1.24 6.78 -4.34
C GLY A 24 0.94 5.55 -5.20
N ARG A 25 1.87 4.58 -5.25
CA ARG A 25 1.71 3.31 -5.98
C ARG A 25 0.62 2.44 -5.36
N CYS A 26 0.63 2.25 -4.04
CA CYS A 26 -0.40 1.49 -3.33
C CYS A 26 -1.79 2.10 -3.56
N ARG A 27 -1.91 3.43 -3.42
CA ARG A 27 -3.16 4.14 -3.69
C ARG A 27 -3.64 3.98 -5.13
N ALA A 28 -2.73 4.08 -6.10
CA ALA A 28 -3.07 3.91 -7.50
C ALA A 28 -3.57 2.49 -7.81
N ALA A 29 -2.86 1.47 -7.31
CA ALA A 29 -3.25 0.06 -7.47
C ALA A 29 -4.59 -0.24 -6.78
N ALA A 30 -4.79 0.26 -5.56
CA ALA A 30 -6.05 0.12 -4.84
C ALA A 30 -7.22 0.72 -5.63
N ARG A 31 -7.05 1.92 -6.16
CA ARG A 31 -8.09 2.59 -6.96
C ARG A 31 -8.35 1.87 -8.29
N ASP A 32 -7.30 1.35 -8.93
CA ASP A 32 -7.43 0.58 -10.17
C ASP A 32 -8.20 -0.74 -9.95
N ALA A 33 -7.97 -1.39 -8.81
CA ALA A 33 -8.72 -2.55 -8.38
C ALA A 33 -10.16 -2.25 -7.91
N GLY A 34 -10.56 -0.97 -7.86
CA GLY A 34 -11.91 -0.56 -7.47
C GLY A 34 -12.15 -0.52 -5.97
N LEU A 35 -11.12 -0.34 -5.13
CA LEU A 35 -11.33 -0.04 -3.72
C LEU A 35 -12.05 1.29 -3.54
N SER A 36 -12.96 1.30 -2.57
CA SER A 36 -13.62 2.51 -2.10
C SER A 36 -12.61 3.50 -1.53
N ASP A 37 -12.89 4.80 -1.69
CA ASP A 37 -12.05 5.87 -1.14
C ASP A 37 -11.88 5.75 0.38
N ASP A 38 -12.87 5.24 1.11
CA ASP A 38 -12.76 4.96 2.56
C ASP A 38 -11.66 3.94 2.90
N GLU A 39 -11.55 2.83 2.14
CA GLU A 39 -10.53 1.81 2.39
C GLU A 39 -9.13 2.33 2.03
N ILE A 40 -9.04 3.12 0.95
CA ILE A 40 -7.81 3.81 0.57
C ILE A 40 -7.41 4.81 1.66
N ALA A 41 -8.35 5.57 2.20
CA ALA A 41 -8.10 6.52 3.28
C ALA A 41 -7.63 5.82 4.56
N ALA A 42 -8.27 4.71 4.94
CA ALA A 42 -7.86 3.89 6.09
C ALA A 42 -6.44 3.33 5.92
N PHE A 43 -6.12 2.80 4.73
CA PHE A 43 -4.75 2.38 4.40
C PHE A 43 -3.76 3.54 4.52
N MET A 44 -4.08 4.70 3.95
CA MET A 44 -3.19 5.86 3.96
C MET A 44 -2.95 6.39 5.38
N ASP A 45 -3.98 6.41 6.23
CA ASP A 45 -3.88 6.83 7.63
C ASP A 45 -2.97 5.89 8.43
N GLU A 46 -3.18 4.57 8.32
CA GLU A 46 -2.32 3.57 8.96
C GLU A 46 -0.89 3.64 8.42
N ALA A 47 -0.71 3.76 7.11
CA ALA A 47 0.60 3.82 6.46
C ALA A 47 1.37 5.11 6.76
N MET A 48 0.69 6.22 7.06
CA MET A 48 1.29 7.49 7.49
C MET A 48 1.53 7.60 9.00
N ALA A 49 1.00 6.67 9.80
CA ALA A 49 1.12 6.70 11.26
C ALA A 49 2.52 6.33 11.79
N GLY A 50 3.43 5.87 10.92
CA GLY A 50 4.76 5.41 11.32
C GLY A 50 5.85 5.71 10.29
N ASP A 51 6.98 5.03 10.46
CA ASP A 51 8.17 5.19 9.62
C ASP A 51 8.11 4.34 8.34
N TYR A 52 9.17 4.38 7.55
CA TYR A 52 9.29 3.62 6.30
C TYR A 52 9.04 2.11 6.46
N ASP A 53 9.56 1.50 7.53
CA ASP A 53 9.28 0.08 7.85
C ASP A 53 7.80 -0.16 8.17
N HIS A 54 7.15 0.78 8.87
CA HIS A 54 5.74 0.69 9.17
C HIS A 54 4.89 0.74 7.89
N LEU A 55 5.21 1.69 7.00
CA LEU A 55 4.61 1.79 5.67
C LEU A 55 4.72 0.47 4.90
N LEU A 56 5.91 -0.14 4.85
CA LEU A 56 6.12 -1.40 4.14
C LEU A 56 5.29 -2.54 4.76
N GLN A 57 5.27 -2.65 6.09
CA GLN A 57 4.47 -3.66 6.77
C GLN A 57 2.97 -3.46 6.52
N THR A 58 2.49 -2.21 6.57
CA THR A 58 1.09 -1.89 6.26
C THR A 58 0.78 -2.21 4.80
N ALA A 59 1.65 -1.84 3.85
CA ALA A 59 1.48 -2.20 2.44
C ALA A 59 1.41 -3.72 2.22
N MET A 60 2.29 -4.50 2.86
CA MET A 60 2.29 -5.97 2.78
C MET A 60 1.09 -6.62 3.49
N ARG A 61 0.51 -5.96 4.50
CA ARG A 61 -0.70 -6.42 5.18
C ARG A 61 -1.96 -6.13 4.37
N TRP A 62 -1.97 -5.05 3.62
CA TRP A 62 -3.13 -4.62 2.84
C TRP A 62 -3.13 -5.21 1.43
N PHE A 63 -1.99 -5.26 0.76
CA PHE A 63 -1.86 -5.62 -0.66
C PHE A 63 -0.78 -6.68 -0.87
N GLU A 64 -0.87 -7.39 -2.00
CA GLU A 64 0.19 -8.31 -2.42
C GLU A 64 1.37 -7.51 -2.98
N ILE A 65 2.54 -7.64 -2.37
CA ILE A 65 3.75 -6.94 -2.82
C ILE A 65 4.57 -7.87 -3.72
N ARG A 66 4.92 -7.37 -4.92
CA ARG A 66 5.72 -8.10 -5.90
C ARG A 66 6.99 -7.35 -6.32
#